data_AF-A0A524J1J6-F1
#
_entry.id   AF-A0A524J1J6-F1
#
_cell.length_a   1.000
_cell.length_b   1.000
_cell.length_c   1.000
_cell.angle_alpha   90.00
_cell.angle_beta   90.00
_cell.angle_gamma   90.00
#
_symmetry.space_group_name_H-M   'P 1'
#
loop_
_entity.id
_entity.type
_entity.pdbx_description
1 polymer ?
#
loop_
_entity_poly.entity_id
_entity_poly.type
_entity_poly.pdbx_seq_one_letter_code
_entity_poly.pdbx_strand_id
1 'polypeptide(L)'
;MMLHRKGYLDDLAKTKLAKAAFELGLEVGEHGHIENVGWVNAELRHMMQEAQDLEIQDVVKRRYAFGKEKGRVRREGKISQIGGPKTFLKDQKGAAIQGAKKPQEPRPMFVERISSEEGIWSTVSVMKFLRGDEEMQSHLSNLFAGLVDLHDRLMQMPVDKEPSKTFDNGLQVINDVGWITTYDVKFFDEKTAMAKVETTSLLSRSMGHCESPMCTPLCGIMETVGLKSFGRSVLAVEESCMAQDKPACTFKLFPRDLS
;
A
#
# COMPACT_ATOMS: atom_id res chain seq x y z
N MET A 1 39.22 -18.13 10.19
CA MET A 1 38.11 -17.21 9.81
C MET A 1 37.26 -17.84 8.68
N MET A 2 36.35 -18.77 8.99
CA MET A 2 35.46 -19.39 7.97
C MET A 2 33.96 -19.27 8.29
N LEU A 3 33.59 -18.70 9.44
CA LEU A 3 32.19 -18.66 9.90
C LEU A 3 31.31 -17.62 9.18
N HIS A 4 31.89 -16.53 8.66
CA HIS A 4 31.11 -15.49 7.97
C HIS A 4 30.64 -15.88 6.55
N ARG A 5 31.32 -16.82 5.89
CA ARG A 5 30.99 -17.19 4.51
C ARG A 5 29.75 -18.10 4.44
N LYS A 6 29.52 -18.92 5.47
CA LYS A 6 28.39 -19.86 5.52
C LYS A 6 27.06 -19.12 5.71
N GLY A 7 26.98 -18.20 6.67
CA GLY A 7 25.76 -17.39 6.90
C GLY A 7 25.35 -16.56 5.68
N TYR A 8 26.32 -15.96 4.98
CA TYR A 8 26.04 -15.20 3.75
C TYR A 8 25.49 -16.08 2.61
N LEU A 9 25.99 -17.31 2.47
CA LEU A 9 25.49 -18.26 1.47
C LEU A 9 24.09 -18.76 1.82
N ASP A 10 23.82 -18.98 3.11
CA ASP A 10 22.50 -19.37 3.60
C ASP A 10 21.47 -18.25 3.39
N ASP A 11 21.83 -16.99 3.64
CA ASP A 11 20.96 -15.82 3.38
C ASP A 11 20.66 -15.63 1.89
N LEU A 12 21.67 -15.86 1.03
CA LEU A 12 21.49 -15.83 -0.41
C LEU A 12 20.56 -16.95 -0.89
N ALA A 13 20.70 -18.16 -0.33
CA ALA A 13 19.84 -19.31 -0.63
C ALA A 13 18.39 -19.05 -0.19
N LYS A 14 18.19 -18.53 1.03
CA LYS A 14 16.87 -18.14 1.54
C LYS A 14 16.18 -17.11 0.64
N THR A 15 16.94 -16.11 0.20
CA THR A 15 16.42 -15.06 -0.69
C THR A 15 16.05 -15.60 -2.07
N LYS A 16 16.87 -16.49 -2.64
CA LYS A 16 16.59 -17.14 -3.92
C LYS A 16 15.33 -18.00 -3.85
N LEU A 17 15.18 -18.78 -2.79
CA LEU A 17 14.05 -19.66 -2.60
C LEU A 17 12.75 -18.89 -2.40
N ALA A 18 12.77 -17.84 -1.58
CA ALA A 18 11.63 -16.94 -1.39
C ALA A 18 11.21 -16.25 -2.71
N LYS A 19 12.19 -15.88 -3.55
CA LYS A 19 11.95 -15.30 -4.87
C LYS A 19 11.32 -16.31 -5.84
N ALA A 20 11.86 -17.53 -5.90
CA ALA A 20 11.32 -18.61 -6.74
C ALA A 20 9.87 -18.95 -6.35
N ALA A 21 9.58 -19.01 -5.05
CA ALA A 21 8.22 -19.23 -4.55
C ALA A 21 7.24 -18.15 -5.01
N PHE A 22 7.66 -16.88 -4.96
CA PHE A 22 6.87 -15.76 -5.46
C PHE A 22 6.65 -15.82 -6.98
N GLU A 23 7.69 -16.13 -7.76
CA GLU A 23 7.61 -16.26 -9.22
C GLU A 23 6.67 -17.39 -9.63
N LEU A 24 6.77 -18.56 -8.99
CA LEU A 24 5.84 -19.68 -9.21
C LEU A 24 4.40 -19.27 -8.86
N GLY A 25 4.20 -18.64 -7.70
CA GLY A 25 2.89 -18.15 -7.30
C GLY A 25 2.30 -17.22 -8.36
N LEU A 26 3.08 -16.24 -8.82
CA LEU A 26 2.68 -15.28 -9.84
C LEU A 26 2.22 -15.96 -11.13
N GLU A 27 2.98 -16.94 -11.61
CA GLU A 27 2.64 -17.71 -12.82
C GLU A 27 1.34 -18.51 -12.65
N VAL A 28 1.20 -19.21 -11.52
CA VAL A 28 -0.01 -19.98 -11.17
C VAL A 28 -1.24 -19.07 -11.13
N GLY A 29 -1.12 -17.90 -10.50
CA GLY A 29 -2.19 -16.91 -10.41
C GLY A 29 -2.56 -16.30 -11.77
N GLU A 30 -1.55 -15.94 -12.56
CA GLU A 30 -1.72 -15.26 -13.84
C GLU A 30 -2.34 -16.17 -14.91
N HIS A 31 -1.99 -17.45 -14.92
CA HIS A 31 -2.51 -18.43 -15.88
C HIS A 31 -3.66 -19.27 -15.34
N GLY A 32 -3.98 -19.18 -14.04
CA GLY A 32 -5.07 -19.92 -13.42
C GLY A 32 -4.81 -21.42 -13.28
N HIS A 33 -3.55 -21.83 -13.10
CA HIS A 33 -3.22 -23.22 -12.91
C HIS A 33 -3.85 -23.76 -11.62
N ILE A 34 -4.34 -25.00 -11.67
CA ILE A 34 -4.83 -25.71 -10.49
C ILE A 34 -3.59 -26.24 -9.75
N GLU A 35 -3.47 -25.95 -8.45
CA GLU A 35 -2.27 -26.25 -7.64
C GLU A 35 -1.95 -27.75 -7.56
N ASN A 36 -2.94 -28.60 -7.84
CA ASN A 36 -2.81 -30.05 -7.87
C ASN A 36 -2.35 -30.62 -9.22
N VAL A 37 -2.05 -29.78 -10.22
CA VAL A 37 -1.50 -30.22 -11.51
C VAL A 37 -0.01 -30.51 -11.36
N GLY A 38 0.44 -31.63 -11.93
CA GLY A 38 1.65 -32.35 -11.56
C GLY A 38 2.93 -31.52 -11.42
N TRP A 39 3.17 -30.56 -12.31
CA TRP A 39 4.39 -29.74 -12.27
C TRP A 39 4.37 -28.69 -11.15
N VAL A 40 3.23 -28.02 -10.89
CA VAL A 40 3.09 -27.01 -9.83
C VAL A 40 3.25 -27.65 -8.46
N ASN A 41 2.62 -28.82 -8.26
CA ASN A 41 2.72 -29.56 -7.00
C ASN A 41 4.12 -30.13 -6.77
N ALA A 42 4.80 -30.58 -7.84
CA ALA A 42 6.18 -31.05 -7.74
C ALA A 42 7.13 -29.91 -7.36
N GLU A 43 7.00 -28.76 -8.03
CA GLU A 43 7.85 -27.59 -7.80
C GLU A 43 7.62 -27.00 -6.39
N LEU A 44 6.36 -26.89 -5.96
CA LEU A 44 6.04 -26.40 -4.62
C LEU A 44 6.53 -27.36 -3.53
N ARG A 45 6.43 -28.68 -3.73
CA ARG A 45 6.99 -29.66 -2.80
C ARG A 45 8.51 -29.58 -2.73
N HIS A 46 9.18 -29.43 -3.86
CA HIS A 46 10.63 -29.26 -3.91
C HIS A 46 11.07 -28.00 -3.14
N MET A 47 10.42 -26.86 -3.39
CA MET A 47 10.71 -25.63 -2.66
C MET A 47 10.41 -25.74 -1.15
N MET A 48 9.37 -26.46 -0.77
CA MET A 48 9.04 -26.68 0.65
C MET A 48 10.04 -27.58 1.37
N GLN A 49 10.67 -28.52 0.66
CA GLN A 49 11.77 -29.34 1.18
C GLN A 49 13.02 -28.49 1.38
N GLU A 50 13.44 -27.71 0.37
CA GLU A 50 14.56 -26.78 0.52
C GLU A 50 14.31 -25.74 1.61
N ALA A 51 13.06 -25.31 1.79
CA ALA A 51 12.68 -24.36 2.83
C ALA A 51 12.73 -24.96 4.23
N GLN A 52 12.57 -26.29 4.35
CA GLN A 52 12.72 -27.00 5.60
C GLN A 52 14.16 -26.96 6.08
N ASP A 53 15.09 -27.26 5.17
CA ASP A 53 16.53 -27.27 5.45
C ASP A 53 17.07 -25.88 5.81
N LEU A 54 16.39 -24.82 5.35
CA LEU A 54 16.72 -23.42 5.60
C LEU A 54 15.86 -22.76 6.69
N GLU A 55 14.93 -23.49 7.32
CA GLU A 55 13.99 -22.97 8.34
C GLU A 55 13.14 -21.75 7.88
N ILE A 56 12.79 -21.69 6.59
CA ILE A 56 12.01 -20.58 5.98
C ILE A 56 10.70 -21.01 5.33
N GLN A 57 10.15 -22.15 5.74
CA GLN A 57 8.91 -22.72 5.20
C GLN A 57 7.74 -21.72 5.18
N ASP A 58 7.57 -20.94 6.25
CA ASP A 58 6.50 -19.94 6.35
C ASP A 58 6.72 -18.73 5.42
N VAL A 59 7.98 -18.40 5.14
CA VAL A 59 8.32 -17.35 4.17
C VAL A 59 7.96 -17.81 2.76
N VAL A 60 8.33 -19.05 2.40
CA VAL A 60 8.03 -19.64 1.10
C VAL A 60 6.53 -19.75 0.86
N LYS A 61 5.76 -20.24 1.85
CA LYS A 61 4.28 -20.28 1.77
C LYS A 61 3.67 -18.90 1.54
N ARG A 62 4.09 -17.90 2.33
CA ARG A 62 3.57 -16.52 2.21
C ARG A 62 3.94 -15.90 0.87
N ARG A 63 5.17 -16.09 0.41
CA ARG A 63 5.65 -15.58 -0.89
C ARG A 63 4.91 -16.18 -2.06
N TYR A 64 4.67 -17.49 -2.04
CA TYR A 64 3.87 -18.18 -3.04
C TYR A 64 2.42 -17.69 -3.07
N ALA A 65 1.75 -17.63 -1.91
CA ALA A 65 0.37 -17.14 -1.81
C ALA A 65 0.23 -15.68 -2.30
N PHE A 66 1.19 -14.83 -1.93
CA PHE A 66 1.23 -13.44 -2.38
C PHE A 66 1.45 -13.31 -3.88
N GLY A 67 2.39 -14.09 -4.44
CA GLY A 67 2.61 -14.17 -5.88
C GLY A 67 1.31 -14.57 -6.61
N LYS A 68 0.63 -15.60 -6.12
CA LYS A 68 -0.63 -16.11 -6.69
C LYS A 68 -1.74 -15.06 -6.71
N GLU A 69 -1.91 -14.32 -5.63
CA GLU A 69 -2.91 -13.26 -5.58
C GLU A 69 -2.58 -12.13 -6.57
N LYS A 70 -1.30 -11.74 -6.66
CA LYS A 70 -0.85 -10.73 -7.64
C LYS A 70 -1.04 -11.20 -9.08
N GLY A 71 -0.80 -12.47 -9.35
CA GLY A 71 -1.06 -13.09 -10.66
C GLY A 71 -2.54 -13.08 -11.01
N ARG A 72 -3.40 -13.43 -10.03
CA ARG A 72 -4.86 -13.40 -10.19
C ARG A 72 -5.36 -12.01 -10.56
N VAL A 73 -4.88 -10.97 -9.87
CA VAL A 73 -5.20 -9.56 -10.16
C VAL A 73 -4.77 -9.17 -11.58
N ARG A 74 -3.57 -9.58 -12.02
CA ARG A 74 -3.11 -9.33 -13.40
C ARG A 74 -3.99 -10.00 -14.45
N ARG A 75 -4.40 -11.25 -14.22
CA ARG A 75 -5.30 -11.99 -15.10
C ARG A 75 -6.65 -11.28 -15.21
N GLU A 76 -7.21 -10.84 -14.09
CA GLU A 76 -8.49 -10.10 -14.04
C GLU A 76 -8.38 -8.75 -14.75
N GLY A 77 -7.28 -8.02 -14.58
CA GLY A 77 -7.01 -6.78 -15.31
C GLY A 77 -6.90 -6.98 -16.83
N LYS A 78 -6.27 -8.08 -17.29
CA LYS A 78 -6.19 -8.43 -18.72
C LYS A 78 -7.56 -8.81 -19.31
N ILE A 79 -8.37 -9.56 -18.57
CA ILE A 79 -9.72 -9.95 -19.00
C ILE A 79 -10.63 -8.71 -19.11
N SER A 80 -10.49 -7.74 -18.21
CA SER A 80 -11.27 -6.49 -18.24
C SER A 80 -10.96 -5.58 -19.43
N GLN A 81 -9.80 -5.74 -20.09
CA GLN A 81 -9.44 -4.94 -21.28
C GLN A 81 -9.83 -5.59 -22.62
N ILE A 82 -10.15 -6.88 -22.63
CA ILE A 82 -10.53 -7.62 -23.86
C ILE A 82 -12.06 -7.61 -24.09
N GLY A 83 -12.85 -7.20 -23.08
CA GLY A 83 -14.31 -7.24 -23.11
C GLY A 83 -14.99 -5.89 -23.38
N GLY A 84 -15.05 -5.44 -24.64
CA GLY A 84 -16.02 -4.43 -25.07
C GLY A 84 -16.03 -4.19 -26.58
N PRO A 85 -17.16 -3.76 -27.18
CA PRO A 85 -18.52 -4.30 -27.10
C PRO A 85 -18.89 -4.98 -28.44
N LYS A 86 -19.58 -6.13 -28.40
CA LYS A 86 -20.33 -6.63 -29.56
C LYS A 86 -21.77 -6.92 -29.16
N THR A 87 -22.64 -6.05 -29.62
CA THR A 87 -24.05 -6.26 -29.89
C THR A 87 -24.28 -7.59 -30.60
N PHE A 88 -25.00 -8.51 -29.96
CA PHE A 88 -25.84 -9.49 -30.65
C PHE A 88 -27.14 -9.67 -29.85
N LEU A 89 -28.20 -9.10 -30.41
CA LEU A 89 -29.60 -9.44 -30.15
C LEU A 89 -29.85 -10.89 -30.62
N LYS A 90 -30.34 -11.76 -29.74
CA LYS A 90 -31.70 -12.34 -29.74
C LYS A 90 -31.75 -13.71 -29.04
N ASP A 91 -32.65 -13.77 -28.06
CA ASP A 91 -33.48 -14.89 -27.61
C ASP A 91 -32.85 -16.28 -27.43
N GLN A 92 -32.75 -16.73 -26.17
CA GLN A 92 -33.60 -17.83 -25.69
C GLN A 92 -33.63 -17.92 -24.15
N LYS A 93 -34.80 -17.58 -23.59
CA LYS A 93 -35.51 -18.17 -22.44
C LYS A 93 -34.68 -18.71 -21.25
N GLY A 94 -34.74 -17.93 -20.16
CA GLY A 94 -35.29 -18.40 -18.89
C GLY A 94 -34.39 -19.22 -17.96
N ALA A 95 -33.58 -18.54 -17.15
CA ALA A 95 -33.36 -18.91 -15.75
C ALA A 95 -32.94 -17.65 -14.98
N ALA A 96 -33.76 -17.26 -14.00
CA ALA A 96 -33.57 -16.08 -13.19
C ALA A 96 -32.28 -16.17 -12.37
N ILE A 97 -31.37 -15.23 -12.57
CA ILE A 97 -30.34 -14.89 -11.58
C ILE A 97 -30.61 -13.44 -11.17
N GLN A 98 -31.28 -13.33 -10.02
CA GLN A 98 -31.31 -12.13 -9.22
C GLN A 98 -29.88 -11.76 -8.83
N GLY A 99 -29.54 -10.48 -8.96
CA GLY A 99 -28.30 -9.94 -8.43
C GLY A 99 -27.70 -8.85 -9.31
N ALA A 100 -28.45 -7.79 -9.59
CA ALA A 100 -27.85 -6.53 -9.97
C ALA A 100 -26.88 -6.14 -8.84
N LYS A 101 -25.57 -6.30 -9.06
CA LYS A 101 -24.55 -5.75 -8.18
C LYS A 101 -24.78 -4.24 -8.15
N LYS A 102 -25.31 -3.74 -7.03
CA LYS A 102 -25.23 -2.31 -6.70
C LYS A 102 -23.77 -1.86 -6.92
N PRO A 103 -23.53 -0.63 -7.43
CA PRO A 103 -22.21 -0.04 -7.37
C PRO A 103 -21.71 -0.19 -5.94
N GLN A 104 -20.62 -0.93 -5.73
CA GLN A 104 -20.00 -1.00 -4.43
C GLN A 104 -19.57 0.43 -4.11
N GLU A 105 -20.11 0.99 -3.02
CA GLU A 105 -19.59 2.23 -2.46
C GLU A 105 -18.07 2.08 -2.32
N PRO A 106 -17.28 3.12 -2.68
CA PRO A 106 -15.84 3.08 -2.54
C PRO A 106 -15.53 2.78 -1.07
N ARG A 107 -15.08 1.55 -0.79
CA ARG A 107 -14.65 1.19 0.55
C ARG A 107 -13.45 2.07 0.87
N PRO A 108 -13.40 2.71 2.05
CA PRO A 108 -12.22 3.43 2.47
C PRO A 108 -11.03 2.47 2.37
N MET A 109 -10.05 2.84 1.55
CA MET A 109 -8.90 1.97 1.31
C MET A 109 -8.05 2.02 2.56
N PHE A 110 -8.17 1.00 3.39
CA PHE A 110 -7.31 0.82 4.54
C PHE A 110 -5.95 0.35 4.03
N VAL A 111 -4.96 1.25 4.04
CA VAL A 111 -3.58 0.86 3.76
C VAL A 111 -3.02 0.26 5.05
N GLU A 112 -3.14 -1.06 5.17
CA GLU A 112 -2.56 -1.80 6.27
C GLU A 112 -1.04 -1.56 6.30
N ARG A 113 -0.46 -1.43 7.51
CA ARG A 113 1.01 -1.34 7.61
C ARG A 113 1.57 -2.65 7.11
N ILE A 114 2.24 -2.59 5.96
CA ILE A 114 3.03 -3.68 5.43
C ILE A 114 4.27 -3.89 6.31
N SER A 115 4.75 -5.13 6.36
CA SER A 115 6.02 -5.42 7.05
C SER A 115 7.17 -4.61 6.45
N SER A 116 8.23 -4.33 7.23
CA SER A 116 9.42 -3.66 6.70
C SER A 116 10.00 -4.40 5.48
N GLU A 117 9.95 -5.73 5.50
CA GLU A 117 10.36 -6.56 4.36
C GLU A 117 9.51 -6.27 3.11
N GLU A 118 8.19 -6.26 3.25
CA GLU A 118 7.27 -5.96 2.14
C GLU A 118 7.41 -4.51 1.64
N GLY A 119 7.65 -3.56 2.54
CA GLY A 119 7.98 -2.17 2.19
C GLY A 119 9.25 -2.09 1.35
N ILE A 120 10.33 -2.75 1.79
CA ILE A 120 11.58 -2.83 1.03
C ILE A 120 11.34 -3.43 -0.36
N TRP A 121 10.59 -4.54 -0.45
CA TRP A 121 10.30 -5.18 -1.73
C TRP A 121 9.43 -4.34 -2.66
N SER A 122 8.47 -3.60 -2.12
CA SER A 122 7.64 -2.66 -2.88
C SER A 122 8.51 -1.56 -3.47
N THR A 123 9.39 -0.97 -2.65
CA THR A 123 10.36 0.05 -3.09
C THR A 123 11.31 -0.50 -4.17
N VAL A 124 11.89 -1.69 -3.95
CA VAL A 124 12.76 -2.35 -4.94
C VAL A 124 12.01 -2.62 -6.24
N SER A 125 10.73 -2.99 -6.17
CA SER A 125 9.92 -3.24 -7.36
C SER A 125 9.69 -1.97 -8.17
N VAL A 126 9.38 -0.85 -7.52
CA VAL A 126 9.25 0.45 -8.18
C VAL A 126 10.59 0.89 -8.79
N MET A 127 11.69 0.79 -8.03
CA MET A 127 13.02 1.15 -8.54
C MET A 127 13.44 0.30 -9.75
N LYS A 128 13.10 -1.00 -9.77
CA LYS A 128 13.35 -1.86 -10.93
C LYS A 128 12.50 -1.48 -12.13
N PHE A 129 11.23 -1.11 -11.91
CA PHE A 129 10.33 -0.69 -12.98
C PHE A 129 10.82 0.59 -13.65
N LEU A 130 11.34 1.54 -12.88
CA LEU A 130 11.91 2.80 -13.38
C LEU A 130 13.37 2.65 -13.86
N ARG A 131 13.93 1.44 -13.93
CA ARG A 131 15.33 1.26 -14.29
C ARG A 131 15.58 1.67 -15.74
N GLY A 132 16.46 2.64 -15.94
CA GLY A 132 16.82 3.17 -17.27
C GLY A 132 16.01 4.41 -17.69
N ASP A 133 15.06 4.83 -16.86
CA ASP A 133 14.35 6.11 -17.00
C ASP A 133 14.90 7.10 -15.96
N GLU A 134 15.92 7.87 -16.36
CA GLU A 134 16.63 8.80 -15.45
C GLU A 134 15.71 9.91 -14.91
N GLU A 135 14.76 10.38 -15.72
CA GLU A 135 13.81 11.42 -15.33
C GLU A 135 12.86 10.90 -14.25
N MET A 136 12.25 9.72 -14.46
CA MET A 136 11.36 9.14 -13.46
C MET A 136 12.10 8.71 -12.19
N GLN A 137 13.35 8.26 -12.29
CA GLN A 137 14.19 8.00 -11.13
C GLN A 137 14.49 9.27 -10.33
N SER A 138 14.75 10.39 -11.01
CA SER A 138 14.93 11.69 -10.38
C SER A 138 13.66 12.12 -9.64
N HIS A 139 12.48 12.00 -10.28
CA HIS A 139 11.20 12.30 -9.63
C HIS A 139 10.94 11.43 -8.40
N LEU A 140 11.20 10.12 -8.48
CA LEU A 140 11.05 9.22 -7.33
C LEU A 140 12.01 9.59 -6.19
N SER A 141 13.26 9.94 -6.52
CA SER A 141 14.27 10.36 -5.55
C SER A 141 13.85 11.65 -4.84
N ASN A 142 13.32 12.62 -5.60
CA ASN A 142 12.79 13.87 -5.06
C ASN A 142 11.57 13.64 -4.17
N LEU A 143 10.68 12.71 -4.52
CA LEU A 143 9.56 12.31 -3.68
C LEU A 143 10.04 11.77 -2.32
N PHE A 144 10.99 10.83 -2.33
CA PHE A 144 11.54 10.28 -1.08
C PHE A 144 12.26 11.35 -0.25
N ALA A 145 13.07 12.20 -0.89
CA ALA A 145 13.74 13.30 -0.20
C ALA A 145 12.74 14.25 0.46
N GLY A 146 11.66 14.62 -0.25
CA GLY A 146 10.59 15.47 0.28
C GLY A 146 9.83 14.81 1.45
N LEU A 147 9.56 13.51 1.38
CA LEU A 147 8.92 12.77 2.49
C LEU A 147 9.81 12.71 3.72
N VAL A 148 11.10 12.40 3.54
CA VAL A 148 12.07 12.30 4.64
C VAL A 148 12.27 13.66 5.30
N ASP A 149 12.48 14.73 4.52
CA ASP A 149 12.61 16.09 5.06
C ASP A 149 11.38 16.49 5.89
N LEU A 150 10.18 16.21 5.38
CA LEU A 150 8.95 16.53 6.10
C LEU A 150 8.81 15.74 7.41
N HIS A 151 9.13 14.43 7.40
CA HIS A 151 9.16 13.63 8.61
C HIS A 151 10.18 14.15 9.63
N ASP A 152 11.39 14.51 9.18
CA ASP A 152 12.44 15.03 10.06
C ASP A 152 12.02 16.34 10.72
N ARG A 153 11.42 17.27 9.96
CA ARG A 153 10.88 18.53 10.50
C ARG A 153 9.80 18.28 11.54
N LEU A 154 8.85 17.39 11.26
CA LEU A 154 7.78 17.03 12.19
C LEU A 154 8.34 16.37 13.46
N MET A 155 9.37 15.53 13.33
CA MET A 155 10.00 14.88 14.48
C MET A 155 10.78 15.87 15.35
N GLN A 156 11.39 16.89 14.75
CA GLN A 156 12.11 17.96 15.45
C GLN A 156 11.19 19.06 16.03
N MET A 157 9.92 19.11 15.60
CA MET A 157 8.94 20.07 16.11
C MET A 157 8.78 19.97 17.65
N PRO A 158 8.72 21.10 18.38
CA PRO A 158 8.46 21.10 19.81
C PRO A 158 7.05 20.57 20.11
N VAL A 159 6.90 19.88 21.24
CA VAL A 159 5.61 19.43 21.74
C VAL A 159 5.09 20.49 22.70
N ASP A 160 3.89 21.01 22.45
CA ASP A 160 3.20 21.95 23.32
C ASP A 160 2.57 21.20 24.50
N LYS A 161 2.23 21.93 25.57
CA LYS A 161 1.46 21.39 26.70
C LYS A 161 0.04 20.99 26.27
N GLU A 162 -0.50 21.65 25.25
CA GLU A 162 -1.81 21.36 24.69
C GLU A 162 -1.67 20.49 23.42
N PRO A 163 -2.14 19.22 23.42
CA PRO A 163 -2.04 18.33 22.26
C PRO A 163 -2.68 18.89 20.98
N SER A 164 -3.78 19.63 21.10
CA SER A 164 -4.45 20.31 19.99
C SER A 164 -3.53 21.32 19.28
N LYS A 165 -2.75 22.08 20.04
CA LYS A 165 -1.76 23.03 19.49
C LYS A 165 -0.60 22.31 18.83
N THR A 166 -0.14 21.21 19.41
CA THR A 166 0.89 20.37 18.78
C THR A 166 0.38 19.81 17.44
N PHE A 167 -0.89 19.41 17.39
CA PHE A 167 -1.54 18.92 16.18
C PHE A 167 -1.64 20.00 15.11
N ASP A 168 -2.13 21.19 15.49
CA ASP A 168 -2.22 22.34 14.60
C ASP A 168 -0.84 22.78 14.07
N ASN A 169 0.17 22.88 14.93
CA ASN A 169 1.55 23.17 14.53
C ASN A 169 2.08 22.13 13.53
N GLY A 170 1.76 20.84 13.74
CA GLY A 170 2.13 19.78 12.81
C GLY A 170 1.48 19.96 11.43
N LEU A 171 0.19 20.31 11.39
CA LEU A 171 -0.50 20.64 10.13
C LEU A 171 0.08 21.90 9.48
N GLN A 172 0.44 22.91 10.27
CA GLN A 172 1.08 24.12 9.78
C GLN A 172 2.45 23.82 9.15
N VAL A 173 3.25 22.91 9.72
CA VAL A 173 4.51 22.45 9.10
C VAL A 173 4.26 21.81 7.73
N ILE A 174 3.23 20.97 7.61
CA ILE A 174 2.86 20.34 6.32
C ILE A 174 2.44 21.41 5.30
N ASN A 175 1.71 22.44 5.75
CA ASN A 175 1.29 23.58 4.94
C ASN A 175 2.47 24.45 4.49
N ASP A 176 3.40 24.76 5.39
CA ASP A 176 4.59 25.59 5.12
C ASP A 176 5.55 24.93 4.13
N VAL A 177 5.67 23.60 4.18
CA VAL A 177 6.44 22.82 3.18
C VAL A 177 5.68 22.73 1.84
N GLY A 178 4.38 23.04 1.83
CA GLY A 178 3.55 23.11 0.63
C GLY A 178 2.92 21.79 0.21
N TRP A 179 2.83 20.79 1.10
CA TRP A 179 2.15 19.52 0.75
C TRP A 179 0.62 19.66 0.76
N ILE A 180 0.13 20.55 1.63
CA ILE A 180 -1.26 21.02 1.66
C ILE A 180 -1.23 22.56 1.55
N THR A 181 -2.34 23.17 1.12
CA THR A 181 -2.44 24.64 1.04
C THR A 181 -3.43 25.24 2.03
N THR A 182 -4.39 24.43 2.48
CA THR A 182 -5.36 24.79 3.51
C THR A 182 -5.66 23.56 4.33
N TYR A 183 -6.04 23.75 5.58
CA TYR A 183 -6.57 22.70 6.43
C TYR A 183 -7.61 23.24 7.40
N ASP A 184 -8.50 22.37 7.85
CA ASP A 184 -9.52 22.64 8.86
C ASP A 184 -9.70 21.40 9.74
N VAL A 185 -9.47 21.54 11.04
CA VAL A 185 -9.60 20.47 12.02
C VAL A 185 -11.06 20.38 12.44
N LYS A 186 -11.81 19.48 11.80
CA LYS A 186 -13.23 19.25 12.07
C LYS A 186 -13.48 18.63 13.43
N PHE A 187 -12.55 17.82 13.92
CA PHE A 187 -12.66 17.10 15.16
C PHE A 187 -11.29 16.78 15.72
N PHE A 188 -11.11 16.93 17.02
CA PHE A 188 -9.92 16.53 17.76
C PHE A 188 -10.32 16.09 19.18
N ASP A 189 -10.01 14.84 19.52
CA ASP A 189 -10.25 14.29 20.85
C ASP A 189 -8.97 13.65 21.37
N GLU A 190 -8.35 14.33 22.33
CA GLU A 190 -7.14 13.91 23.00
C GLU A 190 -7.31 12.57 23.76
N LYS A 191 -8.48 12.38 24.39
CA LYS A 191 -8.72 11.21 25.25
C LYS A 191 -8.78 9.94 24.41
N THR A 192 -9.47 9.99 23.28
CA THR A 192 -9.57 8.86 22.35
C THR A 192 -8.45 8.82 21.31
N ALA A 193 -7.58 9.85 21.24
CA ALA A 193 -6.55 10.03 20.22
C ALA A 193 -7.12 9.93 18.79
N MET A 194 -8.24 10.59 18.59
CA MET A 194 -8.93 10.66 17.31
C MET A 194 -8.92 12.09 16.78
N ALA A 195 -8.76 12.22 15.46
CA ALA A 195 -8.89 13.51 14.79
C ALA A 195 -9.50 13.35 13.40
N LYS A 196 -10.13 14.41 12.91
CA LYS A 196 -10.58 14.53 11.53
C LYS A 196 -10.13 15.88 11.00
N VAL A 197 -9.42 15.86 9.88
CA VAL A 197 -8.94 17.07 9.20
C VAL A 197 -9.40 17.06 7.75
N GLU A 198 -9.91 18.18 7.29
CA GLU A 198 -10.14 18.46 5.88
C GLU A 198 -9.00 19.32 5.36
N THR A 199 -8.47 19.02 4.18
CA THR A 199 -7.32 19.71 3.61
C THR A 199 -7.46 19.90 2.12
N THR A 200 -6.74 20.88 1.59
CA THR A 200 -6.46 20.96 0.16
C THR A 200 -5.07 20.39 -0.10
N SER A 201 -5.00 19.18 -0.66
CA SER A 201 -3.74 18.49 -0.96
C SER A 201 -3.21 18.87 -2.35
N LEU A 202 -1.95 19.32 -2.44
CA LEU A 202 -1.33 19.57 -3.74
C LEU A 202 -1.17 18.28 -4.55
N LEU A 203 -0.88 17.14 -3.90
CA LEU A 203 -0.81 15.84 -4.57
C LEU A 203 -2.10 15.52 -5.33
N SER A 204 -3.24 15.64 -4.64
CA SER A 204 -4.55 15.37 -5.26
C SER A 204 -4.87 16.31 -6.42
N ARG A 205 -4.50 17.59 -6.32
CA ARG A 205 -4.70 18.57 -7.40
C ARG A 205 -3.84 18.25 -8.62
N SER A 206 -2.59 17.82 -8.40
CA SER A 206 -1.65 17.52 -9.48
C SER A 206 -2.00 16.25 -10.25
N MET A 207 -2.67 15.28 -9.63
CA MET A 207 -3.01 14.00 -10.26
C MET A 207 -4.23 14.04 -11.18
N GLY A 208 -5.12 15.02 -11.03
CA GLY A 208 -6.39 15.05 -11.75
C GLY A 208 -7.39 14.03 -11.20
N HIS A 209 -8.16 13.36 -12.07
CA HIS A 209 -9.19 12.41 -11.66
C HIS A 209 -8.63 11.01 -11.35
N CYS A 210 -9.00 10.43 -10.22
CA CYS A 210 -8.61 9.09 -9.76
C CYS A 210 -9.83 8.36 -9.20
N GLU A 211 -9.95 7.05 -9.43
CA GLU A 211 -11.03 6.24 -8.85
C GLU A 211 -10.89 6.04 -7.34
N SER A 212 -9.66 6.11 -6.83
CA SER A 212 -9.32 5.85 -5.43
C SER A 212 -8.56 7.00 -4.78
N PRO A 213 -8.59 7.12 -3.44
CA PRO A 213 -7.80 8.12 -2.72
C PRO A 213 -6.31 7.93 -3.02
N MET A 214 -5.60 9.04 -3.26
CA MET A 214 -4.21 9.00 -3.74
C MET A 214 -3.24 9.69 -2.78
N CYS A 215 -3.73 10.42 -1.78
CA CYS A 215 -2.89 11.09 -0.81
C CYS A 215 -2.38 10.13 0.27
N THR A 216 -2.16 8.86 -0.06
CA THR A 216 -1.56 7.86 0.84
C THR A 216 -0.24 8.33 1.45
N PRO A 217 0.67 9.03 0.73
CA PRO A 217 1.86 9.59 1.35
C PRO A 217 1.53 10.57 2.50
N LEU A 218 0.47 11.37 2.35
CA LEU A 218 0.00 12.27 3.42
C LEU A 218 -0.54 11.50 4.63
N CYS A 219 -1.11 10.29 4.47
CA CYS A 219 -1.51 9.48 5.62
C CYS A 219 -0.30 9.18 6.54
N GLY A 220 0.85 8.78 5.99
CA GLY A 220 2.05 8.52 6.79
C GLY A 220 2.56 9.75 7.53
N ILE A 221 2.46 10.92 6.90
CA ILE A 221 2.78 12.22 7.50
C ILE A 221 1.79 12.55 8.63
N MET A 222 0.49 12.38 8.40
CA MET A 222 -0.57 12.61 9.40
C MET A 222 -0.42 11.67 10.61
N GLU A 223 0.03 10.43 10.41
CA GLU A 223 0.37 9.54 11.52
C GLU A 223 1.50 10.09 12.39
N THR A 224 2.48 10.77 11.79
CA THR A 224 3.58 11.42 12.53
C THR A 224 3.07 12.61 13.32
N VAL A 225 2.22 13.44 12.72
CA VAL A 225 1.54 14.54 13.43
C VAL A 225 0.74 13.99 14.61
N GLY A 226 -0.05 12.94 14.39
CA GLY A 226 -0.81 12.29 15.45
C GLY A 226 0.07 11.70 16.54
N LEU A 227 1.17 11.03 16.19
CA LEU A 227 2.14 10.51 17.17
C LEU A 227 2.71 11.63 18.05
N LYS A 228 3.13 12.74 17.44
CA LYS A 228 3.69 13.90 18.16
C LYS A 228 2.65 14.57 19.06
N SER A 229 1.40 14.61 18.63
CA SER A 229 0.32 15.31 19.34
C SER A 229 -0.26 14.47 20.47
N PHE A 230 -0.62 13.22 20.20
CA PHE A 230 -1.27 12.33 21.16
C PHE A 230 -0.29 11.56 22.04
N GLY A 231 1.01 11.57 21.73
CA GLY A 231 2.02 10.80 22.43
C GLY A 231 1.92 9.28 22.23
N ARG A 232 1.12 8.82 21.25
CA ARG A 232 0.89 7.41 20.94
C ARG A 232 0.63 7.20 19.45
N SER A 233 0.84 5.97 19.00
CA SER A 233 0.71 5.64 17.58
C SER A 233 -0.75 5.69 17.13
N VAL A 234 -0.98 6.39 16.02
CA VAL A 234 -2.29 6.45 15.35
C VAL A 234 -2.18 5.93 13.92
N LEU A 235 -3.32 5.60 13.33
CA LEU A 235 -3.50 5.27 11.93
C LEU A 235 -4.25 6.42 11.27
N ALA A 236 -3.71 6.93 10.16
CA ALA A 236 -4.42 7.89 9.32
C ALA A 236 -5.04 7.19 8.11
N VAL A 237 -6.30 7.49 7.82
CA VAL A 237 -7.04 6.98 6.66
C VAL A 237 -7.58 8.18 5.87
N GLU A 238 -7.33 8.19 4.56
CA GLU A 238 -7.96 9.13 3.65
C GLU A 238 -9.39 8.65 3.34
N GLU A 239 -10.39 9.33 3.91
CA GLU A 239 -11.81 9.03 3.72
C GLU A 239 -12.33 9.55 2.36
N SER A 240 -11.80 10.69 1.92
CA SER A 240 -12.17 11.31 0.64
C SER A 240 -10.97 12.02 0.04
N CYS A 241 -10.84 12.01 -1.28
CA CYS A 241 -9.76 12.69 -2.00
C CYS A 241 -10.34 13.68 -3.03
N MET A 242 -9.69 14.84 -3.21
CA MET A 242 -10.08 15.79 -4.27
C MET A 242 -9.93 15.21 -5.67
N ALA A 243 -9.01 14.25 -5.85
CA ALA A 243 -8.86 13.52 -7.11
C ALA A 243 -10.10 12.67 -7.44
N GLN A 244 -11.00 12.44 -6.48
CA GLN A 244 -12.29 11.77 -6.69
C GLN A 244 -13.44 12.79 -6.86
N ASP A 245 -13.14 13.98 -7.40
CA ASP A 245 -14.06 15.11 -7.57
C ASP A 245 -14.72 15.59 -6.27
N LYS A 246 -14.01 15.45 -5.14
CA LYS A 246 -14.45 15.95 -3.84
C LYS A 246 -13.92 17.37 -3.61
N PRO A 247 -14.62 18.20 -2.81
CA PRO A 247 -14.19 19.58 -2.57
C PRO A 247 -12.89 19.68 -1.76
N ALA A 248 -12.60 18.67 -0.94
CA ALA A 248 -11.41 18.59 -0.09
C ALA A 248 -10.97 17.13 0.12
N CYS A 249 -9.69 16.95 0.49
CA CYS A 249 -9.19 15.68 0.99
C CYS A 249 -9.48 15.57 2.49
N THR A 250 -10.03 14.46 2.93
CA THR A 250 -10.43 14.24 4.32
C THR A 250 -9.61 13.11 4.92
N PHE A 251 -8.92 13.39 6.02
CA PHE A 251 -8.15 12.40 6.76
C PHE A 251 -8.76 12.17 8.14
N LYS A 252 -8.91 10.91 8.52
CA LYS A 252 -9.32 10.49 9.86
C LYS A 252 -8.17 9.76 10.53
N LEU A 253 -7.89 10.13 11.77
CA LEU A 253 -6.88 9.53 12.60
C LEU A 253 -7.55 8.74 13.73
N PHE A 254 -7.06 7.54 13.98
CA PHE A 254 -7.56 6.64 15.01
C PHE A 254 -6.39 6.04 15.82
N PRO A 255 -6.55 5.77 17.13
CA PRO A 255 -5.55 5.04 17.89
C PRO A 255 -5.36 3.64 17.28
N ARG A 256 -4.10 3.18 17.17
CA ARG A 256 -3.80 1.85 16.62
C ARG A 256 -4.18 0.71 17.58
N ASP A 257 -4.24 0.98 18.87
CA ASP A 257 -4.40 -0.03 19.93
C ASP A 257 -5.87 -0.46 20.17
N LEU A 258 -6.76 -0.30 19.17
CA LEU A 258 -8.17 -0.73 19.28
C LEU A 258 -8.40 -2.21 18.92
N SER A 259 -7.34 -3.02 18.82
CA SER A 259 -7.41 -4.47 18.64
C SER A 259 -7.66 -5.21 19.96
#